data_AF-A0AAW9W9S5-F1
#
_entry.id   AF-A0AAW9W9S5-F1
#
_cell.length_a   1.000
_cell.length_b   1.000
_cell.length_c   1.000
_cell.angle_alpha   90.00
_cell.angle_beta   90.00
_cell.angle_gamma   90.00
#
_symmetry.space_group_name_H-M   'P 1'
#
loop_
_entity.id
_entity.type
_entity.pdbx_description
1 polymer ?
#
loop_
_entity_poly.entity_id
_entity_poly.type
_entity_poly.pdbx_seq_one_letter_code
_entity_poly.pdbx_strand_id
1 'polypeptide(L)' 'LDDIVYTPNMVDKNRDQLIKDIKDRLATVELISPEVRALMDKRDTSRDPNANSDERKNGYIRDLYFEESFSETKANL' A
#
# COMPACT_ATOMS: atom_id res chain seq x y z
N LEU A 1 -37.27 -22.32 2.03
CA LEU A 1 -36.04 -21.64 2.51
C LEU A 1 -36.39 -20.20 2.90
N ASP A 2 -37.61 -19.99 3.41
CA ASP A 2 -38.33 -18.74 3.11
C ASP A 2 -38.14 -17.67 4.19
N ASP A 3 -37.41 -17.99 5.26
CA ASP A 3 -37.20 -17.12 6.42
C ASP A 3 -35.71 -16.77 6.68
N ILE A 4 -34.82 -16.98 5.70
CA ILE A 4 -33.41 -16.56 5.87
C ILE A 4 -33.30 -15.07 5.58
N VAL A 5 -33.23 -14.27 6.65
CA VAL A 5 -32.91 -12.83 6.56
C VAL A 5 -31.40 -12.66 6.52
N TYR A 6 -30.88 -12.25 5.36
CA TYR A 6 -29.48 -11.84 5.24
C TYR A 6 -29.35 -10.37 5.64
N THR A 7 -28.59 -10.09 6.70
CA THR A 7 -28.12 -8.76 7.04
C THR A 7 -26.61 -8.71 6.82
N PRO A 8 -26.10 -7.88 5.90
CA PRO A 8 -24.68 -7.67 5.75
C PRO A 8 -24.05 -7.26 7.09
N ASN A 9 -22.85 -7.76 7.38
CA ASN A 9 -22.08 -7.33 8.57
C ASN A 9 -21.46 -5.94 8.35
N MET A 10 -22.28 -4.96 8.00
CA MET A 10 -21.92 -3.57 7.84
C MET A 10 -23.08 -2.68 8.28
N VAL A 11 -22.75 -1.60 8.99
CA VAL A 11 -23.71 -0.52 9.26
C VAL A 11 -23.67 0.44 8.07
N ASP A 12 -24.82 0.71 7.48
CA ASP A 12 -24.97 1.76 6.47
C ASP A 12 -24.73 3.13 7.11
N LYS A 13 -23.63 3.77 6.73
CA LYS A 13 -23.20 5.08 7.22
C LYS A 13 -22.71 5.87 6.03
N ASN A 14 -22.95 7.18 6.02
CA ASN A 14 -22.29 8.05 5.06
C ASN A 14 -20.76 8.00 5.30
N ARG A 15 -20.02 7.59 4.27
CA ARG A 15 -18.56 7.47 4.28
C ARG A 15 -17.90 8.40 3.25
N ASP A 16 -18.66 9.30 2.62
CA ASP A 16 -18.20 10.08 1.47
C ASP A 16 -16.97 10.92 1.81
N GLN A 17 -17.02 11.65 2.93
CA GLN A 17 -15.89 12.47 3.40
C GLN A 17 -14.66 11.63 3.75
N LEU A 18 -14.87 10.53 4.48
CA LEU A 18 -13.79 9.61 4.85
C LEU A 18 -13.13 8.99 3.62
N ILE A 19 -13.92 8.56 2.64
CA ILE A 19 -13.44 8.00 1.38
C ILE A 19 -12.64 9.05 0.62
N LYS A 20 -13.16 10.28 0.50
CA LYS A 20 -12.45 11.37 -0.17
C LYS A 20 -11.10 11.66 0.50
N ASP A 21 -11.08 11.84 1.82
CA ASP A 21 -9.87 12.15 2.57
C ASP A 21 -8.80 11.04 2.45
N ILE A 22 -9.24 9.78 2.45
CA ILE A 22 -8.36 8.62 2.27
C ILE A 22 -7.83 8.57 0.84
N LYS A 23 -8.68 8.74 -0.18
CA LYS A 23 -8.25 8.75 -1.59
C LYS A 23 -7.23 9.85 -1.86
N ASP A 24 -7.50 11.07 -1.38
CA ASP A 24 -6.61 12.21 -1.55
C ASP A 24 -5.23 11.93 -0.92
N ARG A 25 -5.19 11.30 0.26
CA ARG A 25 -3.94 10.93 0.92
C ARG A 25 -3.20 9.78 0.24
N LEU A 26 -3.91 8.76 -0.24
CA LEU A 26 -3.29 7.61 -0.90
C LEU A 26 -2.80 7.95 -2.33
N ALA A 27 -3.45 8.90 -3.00
CA ALA A 27 -3.06 9.36 -4.33
C ALA A 27 -1.65 10.00 -4.38
N THR A 28 -1.14 10.53 -3.26
CA THR A 28 0.19 11.15 -3.22
C THR A 28 1.35 10.15 -3.09
N VAL A 29 1.06 8.86 -2.86
CA VAL A 29 2.10 7.85 -2.61
C VAL A 29 2.68 7.33 -3.92
N GLU A 30 4.00 7.32 -4.04
CA GLU A 30 4.73 6.70 -5.14
C GLU A 30 5.40 5.40 -4.69
N LEU A 31 5.51 4.41 -5.59
CA LEU A 31 6.10 3.11 -5.26
C LEU A 31 7.57 3.25 -4.79
N ILE A 32 8.33 4.14 -5.42
CA ILE A 32 9.70 4.48 -5.03
C ILE A 32 9.68 5.80 -4.24
N SER A 33 9.34 5.71 -2.96
CA SER A 33 9.22 6.86 -2.05
C SER A 33 9.83 6.58 -0.67
N PRO A 34 10.15 7.61 0.13
CA PRO A 34 10.57 7.44 1.52
C PRO A 34 9.60 6.61 2.36
N GLU A 35 8.29 6.82 2.17
CA GLU A 35 7.22 6.16 2.91
C GLU A 35 7.19 4.65 2.64
N VAL A 36 7.27 4.24 1.37
CA VAL A 36 7.32 2.82 1.01
C VAL A 36 8.60 2.16 1.51
N ARG A 37 9.74 2.85 1.43
CA ARG A 37 11.03 2.35 1.96
C ARG A 37 11.03 2.20 3.48
N ALA A 38 10.23 2.99 4.19
CA ALA A 38 10.08 2.89 5.63
C ALA A 38 9.27 1.65 6.06
N LEU A 39 8.43 1.09 5.17
CA LEU A 39 7.72 -0.16 5.40
C LEU A 39 8.62 -1.40 5.29
N MET A 40 9.81 -1.26 4.71
CA MET A 40 10.75 -2.37 4.56
C MET A 40 11.49 -2.67 5.86
N ASP A 41 11.54 -3.95 6.24
CA ASP A 41 12.38 -4.44 7.33
C ASP A 41 13.86 -4.13 7.12
N LYS A 42 14.58 -3.91 8.21
CA LYS A 42 16.04 -3.74 8.17
C LYS A 42 16.70 -5.06 7.83
N ARG A 43 17.58 -5.03 6.84
CA ARG A 43 18.41 -6.17 6.44
C ARG A 43 19.69 -6.22 7.28
N ASP A 44 20.23 -7.43 7.44
CA ASP A 44 21.55 -7.62 8.03
C ASP A 44 22.63 -6.90 7.21
N THR A 45 23.55 -6.24 7.90
CA THR A 45 24.63 -5.44 7.31
C THR A 45 25.99 -6.14 7.40
N SER A 46 26.06 -7.35 7.98
CA SER A 46 27.29 -8.12 8.13
C SER A 46 28.00 -8.39 6.80
N ARG A 47 27.24 -8.58 5.71
CA ARG A 47 27.76 -8.86 4.36
C ARG A 47 27.75 -7.65 3.43
N ASP A 48 26.82 -6.72 3.63
CA ASP A 48 26.68 -5.49 2.84
C ASP A 48 26.36 -4.33 3.80
N PRO A 49 27.35 -3.50 4.16
CA PRO A 49 27.15 -2.37 5.07
C PRO A 49 26.09 -1.37 4.56
N ASN A 50 25.86 -1.33 3.25
CA ASN A 50 24.94 -0.42 2.59
C ASN A 50 23.56 -1.04 2.35
N ALA A 51 23.29 -2.27 2.82
CA ALA A 51 22.06 -3.01 2.55
C ALA A 51 20.77 -2.25 2.88
N ASN A 52 20.81 -1.28 3.80
CA ASN A 52 19.65 -0.48 4.21
C ASN A 52 19.63 0.94 3.62
N SER A 53 20.58 1.27 2.75
CA SER A 53 20.60 2.56 2.06
C SER A 53 19.38 2.70 1.14
N ASP A 54 18.99 3.95 0.93
CA ASP A 54 17.88 4.34 0.07
C ASP A 54 17.98 3.71 -1.33
N GLU A 55 19.16 3.68 -1.93
CA GLU A 55 19.37 3.13 -3.27
C GLU A 55 19.23 1.59 -3.29
N ARG A 56 19.74 0.90 -2.26
CA ARG A 56 19.56 -0.55 -2.14
C ARG A 56 18.09 -0.91 -1.95
N LYS A 57 17.37 -0.16 -1.14
CA LYS A 57 15.92 -0.30 -0.96
C LYS A 57 15.13 -0.04 -2.24
N ASN A 58 15.50 0.97 -3.02
CA ASN A 58 14.90 1.19 -4.35
C ASN A 58 15.04 -0.05 -5.24
N GLY A 59 16.23 -0.67 -5.25
CA GLY A 59 16.47 -1.92 -5.98
C GLY A 59 15.57 -3.05 -5.50
N TYR A 60 15.50 -3.28 -4.18
CA TYR A 60 14.65 -4.33 -3.61
C TYR A 60 13.17 -4.15 -3.92
N ILE A 61 12.67 -2.91 -3.96
CA ILE A 61 11.28 -2.63 -4.32
C ILE A 61 11.02 -2.98 -5.79
N ARG A 62 11.95 -2.64 -6.69
CA ARG A 62 11.86 -3.01 -8.11
C ARG A 62 11.91 -4.52 -8.32
N ASP A 63 12.70 -5.22 -7.51
CA ASP A 63 12.79 -6.69 -7.53
C ASP A 63 11.50 -7.39 -7.04
N LEU A 64 10.50 -6.65 -6.51
CA LEU A 64 9.17 -7.17 -6.21
C LEU A 64 8.24 -7.19 -7.43
N TYR A 65 8.58 -6.47 -8.50
CA TYR A 65 7.78 -6.40 -9.73
C TYR A 65 6.33 -5.92 -9.51
N PHE A 66 6.14 -4.95 -8.62
CA PHE A 66 4.83 -4.39 -8.29
C PHE A 66 4.46 -3.13 -9.08
N GLU A 67 5.28 -2.66 -10.01
CA GLU A 67 5.05 -1.42 -10.76
C GLU A 67 3.65 -1.39 -11.43
N GLU A 68 3.28 -2.48 -12.11
CA GLU A 68 1.99 -2.58 -12.80
C GLU A 68 0.82 -2.66 -11.81
N SER A 69 0.86 -3.60 -10.87
CA SER A 69 -0.22 -3.80 -9.89
C SER A 69 -0.41 -2.60 -8.95
N PHE A 70 0.67 -1.90 -8.60
CA PHE A 70 0.62 -0.66 -7.83
C PHE A 70 -0.08 0.44 -8.63
N SER A 71 0.30 0.62 -9.89
CA SER A 71 -0.33 1.60 -10.77
C SER A 71 -1.82 1.29 -10.99
N GLU A 72 -2.17 0.02 -11.21
CA GLU A 72 -3.55 -0.43 -11.39
C GLU A 72 -4.39 -0.19 -10.13
N THR A 73 -3.87 -0.55 -8.96
CA THR A 73 -4.57 -0.32 -7.69
C THR A 73 -4.75 1.18 -7.45
N LYS A 74 -3.73 2.00 -7.73
CA LYS A 74 -3.78 3.45 -7.54
C LYS A 74 -4.80 4.12 -8.47
N ALA A 75 -4.93 3.64 -9.71
CA ALA A 75 -5.93 4.13 -10.66
C ALA A 75 -7.38 3.80 -10.26
N ASN A 76 -7.57 2.75 -9.44
CA ASN A 76 -8.87 2.25 -9.01
C ASN A 76 -9.20 2.54 -7.53
N LEU A 77 -8.43 3.42 -6.86
CA LEU A 77 -8.68 3.90 -5.50
C LEU A 77 -10.01 4.65 -5.41
#